data_AF-A0A1M3LK54-F1
#
_entry.id   AF-A0A1M3LK54-F1
#
_cell.length_a   1.000
_cell.length_b   1.000
_cell.length_c   1.000
_cell.angle_alpha   90.00
_cell.angle_beta   90.00
_cell.angle_gamma   90.00
#
_symmetry.space_group_name_H-M   'P 1'
#
loop_
_entity.id
_entity.type
_entity.pdbx_description
1 polymer ?
#
loop_
_entity_poly.entity_id
_entity_poly.type
_entity_poly.pdbx_seq_one_letter_code
_entity_poly.pdbx_strand_id
1 'polypeptide(L)'
;MSLHPYDPDRLWIKARMFVHRAMDDGREFDEQAFWASAAFELLGKAALAKVSPILIANPNPDGHSLLVASGLLEVDDKFFTIPAKALWSRCHRAFKPFNEQEAAYISSVRNDYLHAGGVGREGTPEAWWPRYWAQVAILVSHLDRDLEELVGRERERVVTQYLETNRENVKRRAEALIERARSRLALHESGSMSVTLERAWAGFSPYYFQHTTSAECPACGSSGTLSGDTVLETKAEFVTLHGEEDQFEDVIVFVTVATDGFACPRCHLELNDLDLIEAVGLDTDFEVEGDPSSYYEPEYDNE
;
A
#
# COMPACT_ATOMS: atom_id res chain seq x y z
N MET A 1 3.33 -4.58 -34.42
CA MET A 1 3.17 -4.40 -32.97
C MET A 1 3.97 -5.51 -32.31
N SER A 2 5.10 -5.19 -31.69
CA SER A 2 6.00 -6.20 -31.13
C SER A 2 5.38 -6.81 -29.86
N LEU A 3 5.39 -8.14 -29.78
CA LEU A 3 4.68 -8.96 -28.79
C LEU A 3 5.51 -9.09 -27.51
N HIS A 4 5.65 -8.00 -26.75
CA HIS A 4 6.50 -8.02 -25.56
C HIS A 4 5.83 -8.75 -24.36
N PRO A 5 6.60 -9.43 -23.49
CA PRO A 5 6.10 -10.14 -22.32
C PRO A 5 5.63 -9.20 -21.20
N TYR A 6 6.02 -7.92 -21.27
CA TYR A 6 5.64 -6.84 -20.36
C TYR A 6 4.51 -5.96 -20.91
N ASP A 7 3.87 -6.37 -22.02
CA ASP A 7 2.71 -5.65 -22.57
C ASP A 7 1.55 -5.65 -21.55
N PRO A 8 1.13 -4.47 -21.05
CA PRO A 8 0.08 -4.36 -20.04
C PRO A 8 -1.25 -4.99 -20.46
N ASP A 9 -1.66 -4.84 -21.73
CA ASP A 9 -2.93 -5.38 -22.22
C ASP A 9 -2.89 -6.90 -22.30
N ARG A 10 -1.74 -7.49 -22.62
CA ARG A 10 -1.58 -8.96 -22.62
C ARG A 10 -1.58 -9.54 -21.21
N LEU A 11 -0.90 -8.86 -20.27
CA LEU A 11 -0.94 -9.23 -18.85
C LEU A 11 -2.36 -9.14 -18.31
N TRP A 12 -3.08 -8.07 -18.64
CA TRP A 12 -4.50 -7.88 -18.35
C TRP A 12 -5.38 -9.02 -18.89
N ILE A 13 -5.28 -9.35 -20.19
CA ILE A 13 -6.07 -10.43 -20.80
C ILE A 13 -5.81 -11.75 -20.08
N LYS A 14 -4.55 -12.05 -19.76
CA LYS A 14 -4.20 -13.28 -19.03
C LYS A 14 -4.73 -13.27 -17.60
N ALA A 15 -4.68 -12.12 -16.91
CA ALA A 15 -5.27 -11.94 -15.60
C ALA A 15 -6.79 -12.22 -15.63
N ARG A 16 -7.51 -11.66 -16.61
CA ARG A 16 -8.94 -11.94 -16.82
C ARG A 16 -9.20 -13.44 -16.94
N MET A 17 -8.45 -14.16 -17.78
CA MET A 17 -8.62 -15.61 -17.91
C MET A 17 -8.48 -16.34 -16.56
N PHE A 18 -7.54 -15.91 -15.72
CA PHE A 18 -7.31 -16.52 -14.41
C PHE A 18 -8.39 -16.13 -13.39
N VAL A 19 -8.84 -14.88 -13.36
CA VAL A 19 -9.98 -14.45 -12.53
C VAL A 19 -11.25 -15.21 -12.90
N HIS A 20 -11.55 -15.31 -14.20
CA HIS A 20 -12.71 -16.06 -14.67
C HIS A 20 -12.68 -17.50 -14.19
N ARG A 21 -11.50 -18.15 -14.28
CA ARG A 21 -11.30 -19.50 -13.77
C ARG A 21 -11.45 -19.61 -12.25
N ALA A 22 -11.00 -18.61 -11.51
CA ALA A 22 -11.13 -18.55 -10.06
C ALA A 22 -12.60 -18.43 -9.61
N MET A 23 -13.43 -17.75 -10.41
CA MET A 23 -14.84 -17.52 -10.12
C MET A 23 -15.78 -18.57 -10.74
N ASP A 24 -15.24 -19.62 -11.36
CA ASP A 24 -16.09 -20.71 -11.89
C ASP A 24 -16.64 -21.56 -10.75
N ASP A 25 -17.91 -21.95 -10.89
CA ASP A 25 -18.60 -22.81 -9.93
C ASP A 25 -17.98 -24.22 -9.89
N GLY A 26 -18.12 -24.90 -8.75
CA GLY A 26 -17.73 -26.29 -8.57
C GLY A 26 -16.23 -26.52 -8.29
N ARG A 27 -15.48 -25.46 -7.97
CA ARG A 27 -14.10 -25.55 -7.46
C ARG A 27 -14.07 -25.41 -5.95
N GLU A 28 -13.15 -26.14 -5.32
CA GLU A 28 -12.80 -25.92 -3.92
C GLU A 28 -12.12 -24.56 -3.75
N PHE A 29 -12.30 -23.95 -2.59
CA PHE A 29 -11.78 -22.60 -2.31
C PHE A 29 -10.27 -22.48 -2.57
N ASP A 30 -9.47 -23.47 -2.17
CA ASP A 30 -8.02 -23.43 -2.37
C ASP A 30 -7.64 -23.32 -3.86
N GLU A 31 -8.37 -24.01 -4.74
CA GLU A 31 -8.14 -23.88 -6.19
C GLU A 31 -8.58 -22.49 -6.69
N GLN A 32 -9.72 -21.98 -6.20
CA GLN A 32 -10.18 -20.63 -6.55
C GLN A 32 -9.16 -19.57 -6.14
N ALA A 33 -8.70 -19.61 -4.89
CA ALA A 33 -7.73 -18.69 -4.32
C ALA A 33 -6.38 -18.77 -5.03
N PHE A 34 -5.95 -19.97 -5.47
CA PHE A 34 -4.76 -20.13 -6.31
C PHE A 34 -4.88 -19.35 -7.63
N TRP A 35 -5.97 -19.53 -8.38
CA TRP A 35 -6.18 -18.84 -9.66
C TRP A 35 -6.35 -17.33 -9.47
N ALA A 36 -7.07 -16.92 -8.42
CA ALA A 36 -7.26 -15.52 -8.06
C ALA A 36 -5.92 -14.85 -7.71
N SER A 37 -5.07 -15.50 -6.92
CA SER A 37 -3.73 -15.00 -6.56
C SER A 37 -2.81 -14.89 -7.77
N ALA A 38 -2.85 -15.86 -8.68
CA ALA A 38 -2.10 -15.80 -9.93
C ALA A 38 -2.58 -14.65 -10.83
N ALA A 39 -3.90 -14.39 -10.87
CA ALA A 39 -4.44 -13.25 -11.58
C ALA A 39 -4.01 -11.92 -10.95
N PHE A 40 -4.00 -11.85 -9.62
CA PHE A 40 -3.59 -10.67 -8.87
C PHE A 40 -2.13 -10.27 -9.14
N GLU A 41 -1.22 -11.25 -9.20
CA GLU A 41 0.18 -11.00 -9.59
C GLU A 41 0.29 -10.45 -11.03
N LEU A 42 -0.55 -10.93 -11.95
CA LEU A 42 -0.60 -10.42 -13.33
C LEU A 42 -1.18 -9.00 -13.39
N LEU A 43 -2.22 -8.70 -12.61
CA LEU A 43 -2.79 -7.35 -12.51
C LEU A 43 -1.78 -6.35 -11.96
N GLY A 44 -1.05 -6.71 -10.90
CA GLY A 44 0.00 -5.85 -10.33
C GLY A 44 1.08 -5.56 -11.36
N LYS A 45 1.51 -6.58 -12.12
CA LYS A 45 2.48 -6.40 -13.20
C LYS A 45 1.92 -5.56 -14.34
N ALA A 46 0.66 -5.75 -14.72
CA ALA A 46 0.02 -4.95 -15.76
C ALA A 46 -0.03 -3.47 -15.36
N ALA A 47 -0.46 -3.17 -14.13
CA ALA A 47 -0.56 -1.81 -13.62
C ALA A 47 0.81 -1.10 -13.60
N LEU A 48 1.85 -1.76 -13.08
CA LEU A 48 3.20 -1.21 -13.10
C LEU A 48 3.77 -1.07 -14.52
N ALA A 49 3.58 -2.08 -15.38
CA ALA A 49 4.10 -2.04 -16.74
C ALA A 49 3.43 -0.96 -17.60
N LYS A 50 2.16 -0.62 -17.31
CA LYS A 50 1.46 0.50 -17.94
C LYS A 50 2.14 1.84 -17.63
N VAL A 51 2.67 2.00 -16.43
CA VAL A 51 3.49 3.17 -16.06
C VAL A 51 4.86 3.07 -16.72
N SER A 52 5.56 1.94 -16.55
CA SER A 52 6.82 1.66 -17.22
C SER A 52 7.19 0.17 -17.14
N PRO A 53 7.62 -0.48 -18.24
CA PRO A 53 8.10 -1.88 -18.22
C PRO A 53 9.26 -2.13 -17.25
N ILE A 54 10.06 -1.10 -16.94
CA ILE A 54 11.19 -1.19 -16.00
C ILE A 54 10.69 -1.55 -14.59
N LEU A 55 9.49 -1.11 -14.23
CA LEU A 55 8.90 -1.36 -12.91
C LEU A 55 8.56 -2.82 -12.65
N ILE A 56 8.59 -3.68 -13.67
CA ILE A 56 8.42 -5.13 -13.50
C ILE A 56 9.66 -5.94 -13.90
N ALA A 57 10.67 -5.31 -14.49
CA ALA A 57 11.90 -5.96 -14.88
C ALA A 57 12.76 -6.34 -13.66
N ASN A 58 13.25 -7.59 -13.65
CA ASN A 58 14.13 -8.08 -12.59
C ASN A 58 15.51 -7.41 -12.68
N PRO A 59 16.00 -6.74 -11.63
CA PRO A 59 17.34 -6.14 -11.60
C PRO A 59 18.42 -7.21 -11.38
N ASN A 60 18.53 -8.19 -12.28
CA ASN A 60 19.58 -9.20 -12.25
C ASN A 60 20.97 -8.53 -12.32
N PRO A 61 22.06 -9.19 -11.84
CA PRO A 61 23.40 -8.58 -11.80
C PRO A 61 23.92 -8.08 -13.14
N ASP A 62 23.54 -8.74 -14.25
CA ASP A 62 23.89 -8.35 -15.61
C ASP A 62 22.96 -7.25 -16.18
N GLY A 63 21.92 -6.88 -15.45
CA GLY A 63 20.94 -5.87 -15.85
C GLY A 63 20.06 -6.28 -17.04
N HIS A 64 20.07 -7.55 -17.45
CA HIS A 64 19.51 -7.96 -18.74
C HIS A 64 18.04 -7.54 -18.91
N SER A 65 17.16 -7.88 -17.96
CA SER A 65 15.75 -7.49 -18.03
C SER A 65 15.55 -5.97 -18.03
N LEU A 66 16.41 -5.20 -17.36
CA LEU A 66 16.34 -3.73 -17.35
C LEU A 66 16.72 -3.15 -18.73
N LEU A 67 17.76 -3.69 -19.36
CA LEU A 67 18.19 -3.31 -20.71
C LEU A 67 17.13 -3.66 -21.76
N VAL A 68 16.48 -4.82 -21.63
CA VAL A 68 15.34 -5.20 -22.47
C VAL A 68 14.13 -4.29 -22.23
N ALA A 69 13.80 -3.99 -20.96
CA ALA A 69 12.66 -3.12 -20.62
C ALA A 69 12.86 -1.65 -21.00
N SER A 70 14.12 -1.18 -21.06
CA SER A 70 14.47 0.16 -21.54
C SER A 70 14.53 0.28 -23.07
N GLY A 71 14.40 -0.83 -23.80
CA GLY A 71 14.47 -0.87 -25.25
C GLY A 71 15.89 -0.86 -25.82
N LEU A 72 16.91 -1.03 -24.97
CA LEU A 72 18.31 -1.13 -25.40
C LEU A 72 18.65 -2.52 -25.97
N LEU A 73 17.93 -3.56 -25.53
CA LEU A 73 18.05 -4.92 -26.03
C LEU A 73 16.70 -5.42 -26.55
N GLU A 74 16.76 -6.31 -27.55
CA GLU A 74 15.59 -7.03 -28.03
C GLU A 74 15.07 -8.00 -26.98
N VAL A 75 13.76 -8.27 -27.01
CA VAL A 75 13.14 -9.24 -26.10
C VAL A 75 13.56 -10.67 -26.48
N ASP A 76 14.02 -11.42 -25.48
CA ASP A 76 14.33 -12.84 -25.58
C ASP A 76 13.75 -13.66 -24.41
N ASP A 77 14.12 -14.93 -24.32
CA ASP A 77 13.72 -15.87 -23.28
C ASP A 77 14.37 -15.62 -21.90
N LYS A 78 15.30 -14.67 -21.80
CA LYS A 78 16.00 -14.29 -20.57
C LYS A 78 15.38 -13.05 -19.92
N PHE A 79 14.27 -12.54 -20.44
CA PHE A 79 13.49 -11.52 -19.75
C PHE A 79 12.76 -12.13 -18.54
N PHE A 80 13.23 -11.77 -17.34
CA PHE A 80 12.59 -12.15 -16.08
C PHE A 80 11.92 -10.95 -15.42
N THR A 81 10.72 -11.17 -14.90
CA THR A 81 10.03 -10.19 -14.06
C THR A 81 10.45 -10.32 -12.60
N ILE A 82 10.23 -9.26 -11.82
CA ILE A 82 10.40 -9.28 -10.36
C ILE A 82 9.53 -10.33 -9.66
N PRO A 83 9.96 -10.82 -8.47
CA PRO A 83 9.16 -11.70 -7.63
C PRO A 83 8.00 -10.95 -6.95
N ALA A 84 6.99 -11.69 -6.50
CA ALA A 84 5.77 -11.14 -5.87
C ALA A 84 6.06 -10.17 -4.71
N LYS A 85 7.03 -10.47 -3.83
CA LYS A 85 7.42 -9.55 -2.74
C LYS A 85 7.82 -8.17 -3.26
N ALA A 86 8.70 -8.13 -4.27
CA ALA A 86 9.14 -6.88 -4.87
C ALA A 86 8.00 -6.19 -5.65
N LEU A 87 7.10 -6.98 -6.25
CA LEU A 87 5.91 -6.47 -6.92
C LEU A 87 5.00 -5.70 -5.93
N TRP A 88 4.67 -6.30 -4.79
CA TRP A 88 3.79 -5.70 -3.79
C TRP A 88 4.38 -4.44 -3.17
N SER A 89 5.66 -4.45 -2.85
CA SER A 89 6.36 -3.25 -2.39
C SER A 89 6.31 -2.11 -3.43
N ARG A 90 6.49 -2.42 -4.71
CA ARG A 90 6.39 -1.42 -5.79
C ARG A 90 4.96 -0.91 -5.96
N CYS A 91 3.96 -1.80 -5.97
CA CYS A 91 2.55 -1.39 -6.04
C CYS A 91 2.15 -0.51 -4.85
N HIS A 92 2.54 -0.87 -3.62
CA HIS A 92 2.22 -0.07 -2.43
C HIS A 92 2.76 1.36 -2.50
N ARG A 93 3.98 1.52 -3.06
CA ARG A 93 4.58 2.85 -3.27
C ARG A 93 3.96 3.62 -4.44
N ALA A 94 3.56 2.92 -5.50
CA ALA A 94 3.07 3.55 -6.72
C ALA A 94 1.56 3.84 -6.71
N PHE A 95 0.77 3.05 -5.97
CA PHE A 95 -0.67 2.95 -6.13
C PHE A 95 -1.40 3.03 -4.78
N LYS A 96 -1.38 4.17 -4.09
CA LYS A 96 -2.19 4.33 -2.86
C LYS A 96 -3.69 4.20 -3.21
N PRO A 97 -4.52 3.49 -2.41
CA PRO A 97 -4.25 2.94 -1.08
C PRO A 97 -3.80 1.46 -1.05
N PHE A 98 -3.18 0.92 -2.11
CA PHE A 98 -2.75 -0.48 -2.18
C PHE A 98 -1.91 -0.88 -0.97
N ASN A 99 -2.21 -2.03 -0.36
CA ASN A 99 -1.58 -2.50 0.87
C ASN A 99 -0.69 -3.73 0.59
N GLU A 100 0.62 -3.58 0.79
CA GLU A 100 1.60 -4.67 0.59
C GLU A 100 1.36 -5.86 1.53
N GLN A 101 0.97 -5.64 2.78
CA GLN A 101 0.76 -6.69 3.77
C GLN A 101 -0.47 -7.55 3.43
N GLU A 102 -1.57 -6.90 3.04
CA GLU A 102 -2.77 -7.61 2.55
C GLU A 102 -2.48 -8.33 1.23
N ALA A 103 -1.72 -7.70 0.32
CA ALA A 103 -1.29 -8.36 -0.93
C ALA A 103 -0.40 -9.59 -0.69
N ALA A 104 0.50 -9.51 0.29
CA ALA A 104 1.34 -10.63 0.71
C ALA A 104 0.50 -11.77 1.32
N TYR A 105 -0.50 -11.45 2.16
CA TYR A 105 -1.45 -12.41 2.72
C TYR A 105 -2.31 -13.07 1.63
N ILE A 106 -2.83 -12.30 0.68
CA ILE A 106 -3.57 -12.83 -0.47
C ILE A 106 -2.71 -13.84 -1.25
N SER A 107 -1.43 -13.51 -1.44
CA SER A 107 -0.50 -14.31 -2.23
C SER A 107 0.05 -15.54 -1.52
N SER A 108 0.01 -15.61 -0.18
CA SER A 108 0.54 -16.75 0.58
C SER A 108 -0.26 -18.02 0.36
N VAL A 109 -1.57 -17.91 0.12
CA VAL A 109 -2.47 -19.04 -0.18
C VAL A 109 -1.96 -19.89 -1.35
N ARG A 110 -1.33 -19.26 -2.35
CA ARG A 110 -0.72 -19.97 -3.48
C ARG A 110 0.41 -20.88 -3.04
N ASN A 111 1.26 -20.42 -2.12
CA ASN A 111 2.40 -21.21 -1.62
C ASN A 111 1.91 -22.39 -0.78
N ASP A 112 0.86 -22.21 0.01
CA ASP A 112 0.25 -23.27 0.80
C ASP A 112 -0.33 -24.36 -0.11
N TYR A 113 -1.11 -24.00 -1.13
CA TYR A 113 -1.64 -24.97 -2.10
C TYR A 113 -0.55 -25.76 -2.83
N LEU A 114 0.58 -25.12 -3.16
CA LEU A 114 1.68 -25.74 -3.90
C LEU A 114 2.64 -26.58 -3.04
N HIS A 115 2.80 -26.23 -1.76
CA HIS A 115 3.90 -26.74 -0.94
C HIS A 115 3.47 -27.35 0.40
N ALA A 116 2.28 -27.05 0.90
CA ALA A 116 1.79 -27.58 2.17
C ALA A 116 0.74 -28.68 1.92
N GLY A 117 1.04 -29.91 2.35
CA GLY A 117 0.03 -30.98 2.48
C GLY A 117 -0.90 -30.82 3.68
N GLY A 118 -1.04 -29.60 4.21
CA GLY A 118 -1.81 -29.27 5.40
C GLY A 118 -3.04 -28.44 5.04
N VAL A 119 -4.09 -28.56 5.85
CA VAL A 119 -5.26 -27.68 5.80
C VAL A 119 -4.74 -26.25 6.02
N GLY A 120 -4.69 -25.46 4.95
CA GLY A 120 -4.18 -24.09 4.96
C GLY A 120 -4.81 -23.32 6.10
N ARG A 121 -3.98 -22.75 6.97
CA ARG A 121 -4.43 -22.06 8.19
C ARG A 121 -4.92 -20.64 7.86
N GLU A 122 -5.44 -20.43 6.66
CA GLU A 122 -5.69 -19.12 6.09
C GLU A 122 -7.17 -18.99 5.72
N GLY A 123 -7.83 -18.03 6.36
CA GLY A 123 -9.12 -17.39 6.04
C GLY A 123 -10.22 -18.24 5.40
N THR A 124 -11.40 -18.27 6.03
CA THR A 124 -12.59 -18.74 5.31
C THR A 124 -12.82 -17.89 4.05
N PRO A 125 -13.47 -18.42 3.00
CA PRO A 125 -13.75 -17.67 1.78
C PRO A 125 -14.40 -16.30 2.06
N GLU A 126 -15.26 -16.23 3.07
CA GLU A 126 -15.98 -15.04 3.50
C GLU A 126 -15.04 -13.94 4.05
N ALA A 127 -13.89 -14.32 4.60
CA ALA A 127 -12.88 -13.38 5.09
C ALA A 127 -11.87 -13.00 3.99
N TRP A 128 -11.56 -13.93 3.07
CA TRP A 128 -10.51 -13.75 2.08
C TRP A 128 -10.96 -12.92 0.86
N TRP A 129 -12.11 -13.25 0.27
CA TRP A 129 -12.60 -12.59 -0.94
C TRP A 129 -12.81 -11.07 -0.81
N PRO A 130 -13.35 -10.54 0.31
CA PRO A 130 -13.43 -9.09 0.51
C PRO A 130 -12.08 -8.38 0.41
N ARG A 131 -11.05 -8.95 1.04
CA ARG A 131 -9.68 -8.39 1.03
C ARG A 131 -9.06 -8.47 -0.36
N TYR A 132 -9.23 -9.61 -1.03
CA TYR A 132 -8.80 -9.82 -2.41
C TYR A 132 -9.36 -8.75 -3.34
N TRP A 133 -10.68 -8.57 -3.34
CA TRP A 133 -11.35 -7.64 -4.24
C TRP A 133 -11.01 -6.18 -3.94
N ALA A 134 -10.81 -5.82 -2.66
CA ALA A 134 -10.36 -4.49 -2.29
C ALA A 134 -9.02 -4.13 -2.95
N GLN A 135 -8.05 -5.05 -2.93
CA GLN A 135 -6.75 -4.81 -3.57
C GLN A 135 -6.81 -4.89 -5.11
N VAL A 136 -7.64 -5.78 -5.66
CA VAL A 136 -7.84 -5.88 -7.11
C VAL A 136 -8.48 -4.62 -7.68
N ALA A 137 -9.47 -4.04 -7.01
CA ALA A 137 -10.15 -2.83 -7.46
C ALA A 137 -9.18 -1.66 -7.64
N ILE A 138 -8.20 -1.52 -6.75
CA ILE A 138 -7.14 -0.49 -6.84
C ILE A 138 -6.27 -0.72 -8.08
N LEU A 139 -5.83 -1.95 -8.34
CA LEU A 139 -5.01 -2.25 -9.52
C LEU A 139 -5.79 -2.05 -10.83
N VAL A 140 -7.07 -2.39 -10.84
CA VAL A 140 -7.97 -2.24 -11.99
C VAL A 140 -8.17 -0.75 -12.31
N SER A 141 -8.37 0.10 -11.31
CA SER A 141 -8.51 1.55 -11.53
C SER A 141 -7.23 2.16 -12.11
N HIS A 142 -6.05 1.76 -11.62
CA HIS A 142 -4.76 2.20 -12.19
C HIS A 142 -4.50 1.69 -13.61
N LEU A 143 -5.22 0.66 -14.06
CA LEU A 143 -5.23 0.21 -15.45
C LEU A 143 -6.16 1.04 -16.35
N ASP A 144 -6.88 2.04 -15.83
CA ASP A 144 -7.97 2.76 -16.51
C ASP A 144 -8.99 1.75 -17.09
N ARG A 145 -9.42 0.82 -16.23
CA ARG A 145 -10.38 -0.24 -16.53
C ARG A 145 -11.39 -0.34 -15.40
N ASP A 146 -12.50 -1.00 -15.70
CA ASP A 146 -13.56 -1.26 -14.71
C ASP A 146 -13.64 -2.74 -14.31
N LEU A 147 -14.23 -3.01 -13.15
CA LEU A 147 -14.44 -4.38 -12.67
C LEU A 147 -15.38 -5.17 -13.60
N GLU A 148 -16.38 -4.53 -14.22
CA GLU A 148 -17.21 -5.15 -15.26
C GLU A 148 -16.35 -5.71 -16.40
N GLU A 149 -15.29 -5.03 -16.80
CA GLU A 149 -14.39 -5.50 -17.86
C GLU A 149 -13.53 -6.69 -17.40
N LEU A 150 -13.17 -6.75 -16.12
CA LEU A 150 -12.39 -7.84 -15.53
C LEU A 150 -13.20 -9.13 -15.41
N VAL A 151 -14.39 -9.06 -14.82
CA VAL A 151 -15.20 -10.25 -14.43
C VAL A 151 -16.43 -10.49 -15.30
N GLY A 152 -16.83 -9.51 -16.09
CA GLY A 152 -18.10 -9.49 -16.81
C GLY A 152 -19.27 -9.02 -15.95
N ARG A 153 -20.27 -8.42 -16.62
CA ARG A 153 -21.47 -7.82 -16.01
C ARG A 153 -22.21 -8.71 -15.01
N GLU A 154 -22.27 -10.02 -15.28
CA GLU A 154 -22.99 -10.97 -14.42
C GLU A 154 -22.32 -11.12 -13.04
N ARG A 155 -20.99 -11.15 -13.02
CA ARG A 155 -20.19 -11.41 -11.82
C ARG A 155 -19.85 -10.14 -11.04
N GLU A 156 -19.95 -8.96 -11.66
CA GLU A 156 -19.67 -7.67 -11.02
C GLU A 156 -20.47 -7.44 -9.73
N ARG A 157 -21.72 -7.90 -9.68
CA ARG A 157 -22.57 -7.79 -8.48
C ARG A 157 -21.97 -8.54 -7.28
N VAL A 158 -21.41 -9.72 -7.51
CA VAL A 158 -20.76 -10.52 -6.45
C VAL A 158 -19.51 -9.81 -5.95
N VAL A 159 -18.71 -9.25 -6.87
CA VAL A 159 -17.54 -8.43 -6.51
C VAL A 159 -17.93 -7.21 -5.67
N THR A 160 -19.02 -6.53 -6.05
CA THR A 160 -19.52 -5.36 -5.31
C THR A 160 -19.90 -5.72 -3.88
N GLN A 161 -20.57 -6.86 -3.66
CA GLN A 161 -20.90 -7.35 -2.31
C GLN A 161 -19.65 -7.63 -1.48
N TYR A 162 -18.59 -8.18 -2.08
CA TYR A 162 -17.31 -8.38 -1.39
C TYR A 162 -16.65 -7.06 -1.00
N LEU A 163 -16.71 -6.03 -1.86
CA LEU A 163 -16.20 -4.70 -1.55
C LEU A 163 -16.97 -4.02 -0.41
N GLU A 164 -18.30 -4.13 -0.41
CA GLU A 164 -19.15 -3.65 0.69
C GLU A 164 -18.80 -4.36 2.01
N THR A 165 -18.68 -5.68 1.96
CA THR A 165 -18.27 -6.50 3.11
C THR A 165 -16.88 -6.07 3.63
N ASN A 166 -15.94 -5.75 2.73
CA ASN A 166 -14.61 -5.28 3.14
C ASN A 166 -14.69 -3.94 3.89
N ARG A 167 -15.48 -2.98 3.38
CA ARG A 167 -15.68 -1.68 4.05
C ARG A 167 -16.25 -1.86 5.46
N GLU A 168 -17.23 -2.73 5.62
CA GLU A 168 -17.79 -3.07 6.94
C GLU A 168 -16.77 -3.76 7.86
N ASN A 169 -15.93 -4.64 7.31
CA ASN A 169 -14.86 -5.31 8.05
C ASN A 169 -13.82 -4.32 8.57
N VAL A 170 -13.37 -3.39 7.71
CA VAL A 170 -12.42 -2.33 8.07
C VAL A 170 -12.99 -1.46 9.19
N LYS A 171 -14.25 -1.00 9.05
CA LYS A 171 -14.91 -0.19 10.07
C LYS A 171 -14.97 -0.89 11.42
N ARG A 172 -15.43 -2.15 11.45
CA ARG A 172 -15.49 -2.95 12.69
C ARG A 172 -14.11 -3.17 13.31
N ARG A 173 -13.08 -3.38 12.48
CA ARG A 173 -11.70 -3.53 12.94
C ARG A 173 -11.19 -2.23 13.57
N ALA A 174 -11.46 -1.07 12.95
CA ALA A 174 -11.10 0.23 13.48
C ALA A 174 -11.78 0.50 14.84
N GLU A 175 -13.08 0.24 14.95
CA GLU A 175 -13.84 0.35 16.20
C GLU A 175 -13.27 -0.56 17.30
N ALA A 176 -12.93 -1.81 16.97
CA ALA A 176 -12.33 -2.74 17.92
C ALA A 176 -10.92 -2.30 18.40
N LEU A 177 -10.12 -1.70 17.52
CA LEU A 177 -8.80 -1.14 17.88
C LEU A 177 -8.95 0.07 18.81
N ILE A 178 -9.89 0.96 18.53
CA ILE A 178 -10.22 2.11 19.38
C ILE A 178 -10.67 1.64 20.76
N GLU A 179 -11.62 0.70 20.83
CA GLU A 179 -12.14 0.21 22.10
C GLU A 179 -11.07 -0.52 22.92
N ARG A 180 -10.21 -1.30 22.25
CA ARG A 180 -9.04 -1.93 22.90
C ARG A 180 -8.09 -0.88 23.48
N ALA A 181 -7.81 0.21 22.76
CA ALA A 181 -6.94 1.28 23.24
C ALA A 181 -7.56 2.00 24.45
N ARG A 182 -8.86 2.31 24.41
CA ARG A 182 -9.61 2.90 25.55
C ARG A 182 -9.58 2.00 26.78
N SER A 183 -9.94 0.73 26.60
CA SER A 183 -9.96 -0.26 27.67
C SER A 183 -8.58 -0.45 28.31
N ARG A 184 -7.50 -0.45 27.51
CA ARG A 184 -6.14 -0.56 28.04
C ARG A 184 -5.72 0.70 28.79
N LEU A 185 -6.00 1.89 28.27
CA LEU A 185 -5.72 3.13 28.97
C LEU A 185 -6.43 3.15 30.34
N ALA A 186 -7.71 2.77 30.39
CA ALA A 186 -8.46 2.69 31.64
C ALA A 186 -7.84 1.72 32.66
N LEU A 187 -7.40 0.53 32.21
CA LEU A 187 -6.71 -0.43 33.08
C LEU A 187 -5.37 0.09 33.60
N HIS A 188 -4.64 0.85 32.77
CA HIS A 188 -3.39 1.48 33.20
C HIS A 188 -3.67 2.56 34.24
N GLU A 189 -4.61 3.46 33.97
CA GLU A 189 -4.95 4.57 34.87
C GLU A 189 -5.50 4.03 36.21
N SER A 190 -6.18 2.89 36.21
CA SER A 190 -6.67 2.23 37.43
C SER A 190 -5.64 1.35 38.15
N GLY A 191 -4.42 1.19 37.60
CA GLY A 191 -3.40 0.28 38.13
C GLY A 191 -3.84 -1.19 38.18
N SER A 192 -4.79 -1.57 37.31
CA SER A 192 -5.40 -2.91 37.28
C SER A 192 -4.90 -3.77 36.12
N MET A 193 -3.86 -3.32 35.41
CA MET A 193 -3.22 -4.12 34.37
C MET A 193 -2.54 -5.36 34.96
N SER A 194 -2.49 -6.44 34.16
CA SER A 194 -1.66 -7.58 34.49
C SER A 194 -0.19 -7.26 34.22
N VAL A 195 0.73 -7.93 34.92
CA VAL A 195 2.20 -7.76 34.73
C VAL A 195 2.62 -7.91 33.26
N THR A 196 2.00 -8.84 32.51
CA THR A 196 2.28 -9.01 31.08
C THR A 196 1.85 -7.79 30.27
N LEU A 197 0.69 -7.22 30.59
CA LEU A 197 0.17 -6.05 29.89
C LEU A 197 0.94 -4.78 30.26
N GLU A 198 1.36 -4.63 31.52
CA GLU A 198 2.22 -3.53 31.96
C GLU A 198 3.56 -3.53 31.23
N ARG A 199 4.20 -4.70 31.06
CA ARG A 199 5.44 -4.82 30.27
C ARG A 199 5.23 -4.43 28.82
N ALA A 200 4.15 -4.91 28.21
CA ALA A 200 3.81 -4.54 26.83
C ALA A 200 3.51 -3.04 26.71
N TRP A 201 2.88 -2.44 27.72
CA TRP A 201 2.61 -1.01 27.77
C TRP A 201 3.90 -0.19 27.89
N ALA A 202 4.79 -0.55 28.82
CA ALA A 202 6.07 0.13 29.01
C ALA A 202 7.01 0.01 27.79
N GLY A 203 6.86 -1.04 26.99
CA GLY A 203 7.64 -1.27 25.77
C GLY A 203 7.04 -0.64 24.51
N PHE A 204 5.98 0.18 24.62
CA PHE A 204 5.38 0.81 23.46
C PHE A 204 6.36 1.79 22.81
N SER A 205 6.59 1.61 21.51
CA SER A 205 7.35 2.53 20.67
C SER A 205 6.63 2.64 19.34
N PRO A 206 6.25 3.85 18.91
CA PRO A 206 5.65 4.03 17.60
C PRO A 206 6.66 3.70 16.49
N TYR A 207 6.15 3.43 15.30
CA TYR A 207 6.96 3.32 14.09
C TYR A 207 7.68 4.64 13.79
N TYR A 208 8.88 4.51 13.25
CA TYR A 208 9.65 5.66 12.79
C TYR A 208 9.38 5.90 11.31
N PHE A 209 9.01 7.14 10.99
CA PHE A 209 8.88 7.66 9.64
C PHE A 209 9.62 8.99 9.55
N GLN A 210 10.01 9.37 8.34
CA GLN A 210 10.75 10.59 8.08
C GLN A 210 9.91 11.84 8.34
N HIS A 211 8.63 11.82 7.95
CA HIS A 211 7.73 12.94 8.10
C HIS A 211 6.63 12.60 9.11
N THR A 212 6.33 13.54 9.99
CA THR A 212 5.29 13.38 11.01
C THR A 212 4.56 14.68 11.26
N THR A 213 3.28 14.59 11.63
CA THR A 213 2.49 15.71 12.13
C THR A 213 1.61 15.27 13.30
N SER A 214 1.04 16.21 14.04
CA SER A 214 0.12 15.88 15.13
C SER A 214 -1.33 15.78 14.64
N ALA A 215 -2.07 14.81 15.17
CA ALA A 215 -3.51 14.69 14.98
C ALA A 215 -4.21 14.29 16.29
N GLU A 216 -5.50 14.59 16.41
CA GLU A 216 -6.28 14.20 17.59
C GLU A 216 -6.56 12.69 17.59
N CYS A 217 -6.28 12.02 18.72
CA CYS A 217 -6.49 10.58 18.84
C CYS A 217 -7.98 10.21 18.94
N PRO A 218 -8.53 9.38 18.03
CA PRO A 218 -9.95 9.02 18.05
C PRO A 218 -10.34 8.15 19.27
N ALA A 219 -9.36 7.54 19.93
CA ALA A 219 -9.61 6.75 21.14
C ALA A 219 -9.70 7.59 22.42
N CYS A 220 -8.77 8.53 22.64
CA CYS A 220 -8.66 9.22 23.94
C CYS A 220 -8.62 10.75 23.86
N GLY A 221 -8.70 11.34 22.67
CA GLY A 221 -8.70 12.80 22.45
C GLY A 221 -7.35 13.49 22.72
N SER A 222 -6.29 12.75 23.05
CA SER A 222 -4.95 13.36 23.17
C SER A 222 -4.31 13.55 21.80
N SER A 223 -3.28 14.40 21.75
CA SER A 223 -2.39 14.52 20.59
C SER A 223 -1.69 13.18 20.32
N GLY A 224 -1.91 12.62 19.13
CA GLY A 224 -1.15 11.54 18.53
C GLY A 224 -0.37 12.04 17.32
N THR A 225 0.28 11.11 16.63
CA THR A 225 1.19 11.39 15.52
C THR A 225 0.70 10.66 14.26
N LEU A 226 0.43 11.43 13.20
CA LEU A 226 0.37 10.92 11.83
C LEU A 226 1.77 10.88 11.26
N SER A 227 2.06 9.87 10.46
CA SER A 227 3.42 9.60 9.99
C SER A 227 3.43 8.97 8.61
N GLY A 228 4.43 9.29 7.80
CA GLY A 228 4.60 8.74 6.46
C GLY A 228 5.93 9.10 5.80
N ASP A 229 6.28 8.37 4.75
CA ASP A 229 7.52 8.55 4.00
C ASP A 229 7.30 8.95 2.53
N THR A 230 6.06 8.82 2.03
CA THR A 230 5.77 9.02 0.61
C THR A 230 5.39 10.47 0.33
N VAL A 231 6.31 11.26 -0.23
CA VAL A 231 6.03 12.62 -0.72
C VAL A 231 5.15 12.55 -1.97
N LEU A 232 3.99 13.20 -1.90
CA LEU A 232 3.01 13.33 -2.98
C LEU A 232 3.24 14.60 -3.81
N GLU A 233 3.54 15.71 -3.13
CA GLU A 233 3.71 17.02 -3.74
C GLU A 233 4.82 17.79 -3.01
N THR A 234 5.54 18.65 -3.73
CA THR A 234 6.52 19.58 -3.16
C THR A 234 6.24 20.98 -3.69
N LYS A 235 6.10 21.94 -2.78
CA LYS A 235 5.88 23.36 -3.08
C LYS A 235 7.04 24.16 -2.51
N ALA A 236 7.52 25.14 -3.26
CA ALA A 236 8.51 26.10 -2.81
C ALA A 236 7.88 27.49 -2.84
N GLU A 237 7.96 28.21 -1.73
CA GLU A 237 7.55 29.60 -1.60
C GLU A 237 8.79 30.47 -1.43
N PHE A 238 8.96 31.45 -2.32
CA PHE A 238 10.04 32.42 -2.25
C PHE A 238 9.60 33.60 -1.40
N VAL A 239 10.31 33.85 -0.30
CA VAL A 239 10.04 34.94 0.64
C VAL A 239 11.13 35.98 0.50
N THR A 240 10.76 37.19 0.07
CA THR A 240 11.69 38.32 0.06
C THR A 240 11.81 38.90 1.46
N LEU A 241 13.01 38.84 2.03
CA LEU A 241 13.33 39.45 3.31
C LEU A 241 14.02 40.79 3.06
N HIS A 242 13.51 41.84 3.69
CA HIS A 242 14.08 43.18 3.62
C HIS A 242 15.03 43.40 4.80
N GLY A 243 16.34 43.36 4.54
CA GLY A 243 17.37 43.82 5.47
C GLY A 243 17.56 45.34 5.43
N GLU A 244 18.28 45.90 6.40
CA GLU A 244 18.54 47.35 6.49
C GLU A 244 19.33 47.89 5.28
N GLU A 245 20.13 47.06 4.60
CA GLU A 245 20.93 47.45 3.42
C GLU A 245 20.80 46.52 2.20
N ASP A 246 20.26 45.30 2.35
CA ASP A 246 20.15 44.30 1.26
C ASP A 246 18.78 43.60 1.22
N GLN A 247 18.36 43.19 0.03
CA GLN A 247 17.22 42.29 -0.19
C GLN A 247 17.77 40.89 -0.47
N PHE A 248 17.32 39.90 0.30
CA PHE A 248 17.63 38.50 0.04
C PHE A 248 16.33 37.70 -0.11
N GLU A 249 16.33 36.75 -1.05
CA GLU A 249 15.25 35.79 -1.24
C GLU A 249 15.56 34.55 -0.40
N ASP A 250 14.64 34.19 0.49
CA ASP A 250 14.65 32.92 1.20
C ASP A 250 13.63 31.97 0.57
N VAL A 251 13.84 30.66 0.74
CA VAL A 251 12.98 29.62 0.18
C VAL A 251 12.43 28.77 1.30
N ILE A 252 11.11 28.74 1.44
CA ILE A 252 10.42 27.80 2.33
C ILE A 252 9.87 26.67 1.45
N VAL A 253 10.20 25.44 1.81
CA VAL A 253 9.70 24.25 1.10
C VAL A 253 8.64 23.59 1.96
N PHE A 254 7.50 23.28 1.36
CA PHE A 254 6.46 22.44 1.93
C PHE A 254 6.37 21.14 1.15
N VAL A 255 6.25 20.02 1.84
CA VAL A 255 6.01 18.72 1.24
C VAL A 255 4.70 18.15 1.76
N THR A 256 3.83 17.75 0.82
CA THR A 256 2.63 16.98 1.14
C THR A 256 3.00 15.50 1.14
N VAL A 257 2.71 14.81 2.24
CA VAL A 257 3.13 13.43 2.49
C VAL A 257 1.90 12.57 2.71
N ALA A 258 1.85 11.40 2.06
CA ALA A 258 0.81 10.41 2.32
C ALA A 258 0.95 9.81 3.72
N THR A 259 -0.17 9.67 4.43
CA THR A 259 -0.18 9.02 5.74
C THR A 259 0.01 7.51 5.58
N ASP A 260 1.05 6.96 6.21
CA ASP A 260 1.32 5.52 6.26
C ASP A 260 0.90 4.92 7.62
N GLY A 261 0.78 5.74 8.66
CA GLY A 261 0.36 5.29 9.98
C GLY A 261 -0.07 6.39 10.94
N PHE A 262 -0.72 5.98 12.01
CA PHE A 262 -1.05 6.80 13.17
C PHE A 262 -0.65 6.06 14.46
N ALA A 263 -0.03 6.78 15.40
CA ALA A 263 0.27 6.27 16.73
C ALA A 263 -0.05 7.28 17.83
N CYS A 264 -0.65 6.83 18.93
CA CYS A 264 -0.96 7.67 20.08
C CYS A 264 -0.09 7.31 21.30
N PRO A 265 0.76 8.22 21.80
CA PRO A 265 1.64 7.95 22.95
C PRO A 265 0.87 7.81 24.28
N ARG A 266 -0.37 8.28 24.37
CA ARG A 266 -1.19 8.17 25.59
C ARG A 266 -1.88 6.81 25.72
N CYS A 267 -2.72 6.42 24.75
CA CYS A 267 -3.52 5.19 24.82
C CYS A 267 -2.92 4.01 24.03
N HIS A 268 -1.80 4.23 23.35
CA HIS A 268 -1.11 3.24 22.51
C HIS A 268 -2.01 2.66 21.41
N LEU A 269 -2.89 3.51 20.84
CA LEU A 269 -3.59 3.19 19.60
C LEU A 269 -2.58 3.25 18.46
N GLU A 270 -2.54 2.20 17.63
CA GLU A 270 -1.76 2.15 16.39
C GLU A 270 -2.69 1.77 15.23
N LEU A 271 -2.61 2.56 14.16
CA LEU A 271 -3.27 2.29 12.88
C LEU A 271 -2.18 2.28 11.81
N ASN A 272 -1.98 1.15 11.13
CA ASN A 272 -0.85 0.93 10.22
C ASN A 272 -1.33 0.69 8.78
N ASP A 273 -2.51 1.20 8.45
CA ASP A 273 -3.19 0.97 7.19
C ASP A 273 -4.02 2.21 6.85
N LEU A 274 -3.95 2.66 5.60
CA LEU A 274 -4.67 3.83 5.13
C LEU A 274 -6.19 3.65 5.23
N ASP A 275 -6.71 2.44 4.97
CA ASP A 275 -8.13 2.13 5.11
C ASP A 275 -8.60 2.29 6.57
N LEU A 276 -7.73 1.95 7.55
CA LEU A 276 -8.04 2.13 8.96
C LEU A 276 -8.00 3.61 9.37
N ILE A 277 -7.07 4.37 8.81
CA ILE A 277 -6.90 5.81 9.06
C ILE A 277 -8.12 6.57 8.51
N GLU A 278 -8.52 6.29 7.28
CA GLU A 278 -9.72 6.86 6.66
C GLU A 278 -10.99 6.47 7.43
N ALA A 279 -11.11 5.20 7.85
CA ALA A 279 -12.28 4.71 8.58
C ALA A 279 -12.50 5.39 9.95
N VAL A 280 -11.45 5.98 10.54
CA VAL A 280 -11.55 6.75 11.79
C VAL A 280 -11.59 8.26 11.56
N GLY A 281 -11.58 8.72 10.31
CA GLY A 281 -11.66 10.13 9.94
C GLY A 281 -10.38 10.92 10.21
N LEU A 282 -9.22 10.26 10.19
CA LEU A 282 -7.92 10.93 10.22
C LEU A 282 -7.48 11.27 8.78
N ASP A 283 -6.65 12.30 8.65
CA ASP A 283 -6.18 12.76 7.34
C ASP A 283 -5.29 11.71 6.65
N THR A 284 -5.57 11.48 5.36
CA THR A 284 -4.87 10.51 4.51
C THR A 284 -3.56 11.06 3.92
N ASP A 285 -3.36 12.37 4.04
CA ASP A 285 -2.13 13.09 3.74
C ASP A 285 -1.98 14.28 4.68
N PHE A 286 -0.77 14.82 4.78
CA PHE A 286 -0.48 15.98 5.59
C PHE A 286 0.70 16.78 5.03
N GLU A 287 0.73 18.07 5.29
CA GLU A 287 1.82 18.96 4.87
C GLU A 287 2.81 19.18 6.02
N VAL A 288 4.11 19.12 5.71
CA VAL A 288 5.19 19.47 6.62
C VAL A 288 6.23 20.33 5.92
N GLU A 289 7.02 21.06 6.70
CA GLU A 289 8.18 21.78 6.19
C GLU A 289 9.23 20.78 5.67
N GLY A 290 9.70 21.02 4.46
CA GLY A 290 10.74 20.26 3.77
C GLY A 290 12.12 20.89 3.93
N ASP A 291 13.12 20.28 3.28
CA ASP A 291 14.50 20.79 3.30
C ASP A 291 14.76 21.78 2.15
N PRO A 292 14.98 23.08 2.44
CA PRO A 292 15.22 24.10 1.42
C PRO A 292 16.61 24.00 0.79
N SER A 293 17.56 23.25 1.37
CA SER A 293 18.92 23.11 0.83
C SER A 293 18.97 22.51 -0.58
N SER A 294 17.92 21.77 -0.97
CA SER A 294 17.76 21.25 -2.33
C SER A 294 17.57 22.32 -3.42
N TYR A 295 17.19 23.55 -3.04
CA TYR A 295 16.98 24.69 -3.94
C TYR A 295 18.14 25.69 -3.96
N TYR A 296 19.01 25.64 -2.96
CA TYR A 296 20.25 26.42 -2.96
C TYR A 296 21.29 25.66 -3.80
N GLU A 297 21.58 26.11 -5.02
CA GLU A 297 22.74 25.61 -5.76
C GLU A 297 24.00 25.88 -4.89
N PRO A 298 24.89 24.89 -4.68
CA PRO A 298 26.18 25.18 -4.08
C PRO A 298 26.89 26.15 -5.02
N GLU A 299 27.22 27.35 -4.53
CA GLU A 299 28.12 28.26 -5.24
C GLU A 299 29.41 27.48 -5.52
N TYR A 300 29.57 27.05 -6.77
CA TYR A 300 30.82 26.46 -7.23
C TYR A 300 31.87 27.55 -7.22
N ASP A 301 32.60 27.62 -6.11
CA ASP A 301 33.78 28.45 -5.96
C ASP A 301 34.85 27.90 -6.92
N ASN A 302 34.90 28.47 -8.11
CA ASN A 302 35.96 28.21 -9.08
C ASN A 302 37.17 29.06 -8.69
N GLU A 303 38.00 28.57 -7.78
CA GLU A 303 39.40 29.02 -7.63
C GLU A 303 40.34 28.28 -8.61
#